data_AF-A0A7V1H5C4-F1
#
_entry.id   AF-A0A7V1H5C4-F1
#
_cell.length_a   1.000
_cell.length_b   1.000
_cell.length_c   1.000
_cell.angle_alpha   90.00
_cell.angle_beta   90.00
_cell.angle_gamma   90.00
#
_symmetry.space_group_name_H-M   'P 1'
#
loop_
_entity.id
_entity.type
_entity.pdbx_description
1 polymer ?
#
loop_
_entity_poly.entity_id
_entity_poly.type
_entity_poly.pdbx_seq_one_letter_code
_entity_poly.pdbx_strand_id
1 'polypeptide(L)'
;MKEKGSSTILVLTIVIVLTILSSGVFYLIQHSSKYIALNKKKDLEKMALIKKAGRVVELLSLDNTPYSNAVTEKQALESSENGDFIITVADVSSRYNLNWIIGEELKSTGFLKSGANHYDFQSLRDQSGPLYDFSRYTDFVEAENIDRYFTPYNYFNINVSAELVLEKLYYIRTGDKDGASRFRDSIKTFRQKSKKGSIKMIEPEDIKEFMGEENYGRLYPVVNAQPVMNVHFIPEDILLILLRYFKVREPEKKANYLMSLREVSELSVDNLKQILGEEYYTKNRVHHYIGTITWFWEITIRKKDGEKNDYDLKWIITRIPQPVSEQEKEQIVYRLVKEEFAQ
;
A
#
# COMPACT_ATOMS: atom_id res chain seq x y z
N MET A 1 -86.50 11.80 -10.49
CA MET A 1 -85.38 11.93 -11.46
C MET A 1 -84.07 12.47 -10.86
N LYS A 2 -84.01 12.98 -9.62
CA LYS A 2 -82.77 13.53 -9.03
C LYS A 2 -81.74 12.48 -8.53
N GLU A 3 -82.17 11.26 -8.20
CA GLU A 3 -81.26 10.23 -7.66
C GLU A 3 -80.31 9.60 -8.71
N LYS A 4 -80.71 9.53 -9.98
CA LYS A 4 -79.87 8.92 -11.03
C LYS A 4 -78.62 9.76 -11.36
N GLY A 5 -78.66 11.08 -11.20
CA GLY A 5 -77.51 11.96 -11.45
C GLY A 5 -76.41 11.85 -10.40
N SER A 6 -76.77 11.56 -9.14
CA SER A 6 -75.81 11.42 -8.03
C SER A 6 -74.91 10.19 -8.20
N SER A 7 -75.49 9.05 -8.61
CA SER A 7 -74.74 7.81 -8.79
C SER A 7 -73.76 7.87 -9.95
N THR A 8 -74.11 8.55 -11.05
CA THR A 8 -73.22 8.74 -12.20
C THR A 8 -72.01 9.60 -11.85
N ILE A 9 -72.19 10.67 -11.09
CA ILE A 9 -71.08 11.53 -10.63
C ILE A 9 -70.12 10.72 -9.73
N LEU A 10 -70.67 9.95 -8.79
CA LEU A 10 -69.87 9.12 -7.88
C LEU A 10 -69.06 8.05 -8.63
N VAL A 11 -69.67 7.37 -9.61
CA VAL A 11 -68.96 6.41 -10.47
C VAL A 11 -67.86 7.10 -11.28
N LEU A 12 -68.13 8.28 -11.86
CA LEU A 12 -67.13 9.04 -12.61
C LEU A 12 -65.93 9.44 -11.73
N THR A 13 -66.19 9.93 -10.51
CA THR A 13 -65.14 10.28 -9.55
C THR A 13 -64.29 9.07 -9.19
N ILE A 14 -64.91 7.91 -8.93
CA ILE A 14 -64.19 6.66 -8.65
C ILE A 14 -63.30 6.26 -9.84
N VAL A 15 -63.81 6.32 -11.07
CA VAL A 15 -63.04 6.00 -12.28
C VAL A 15 -61.86 6.95 -12.48
N ILE A 16 -62.05 8.24 -12.24
CA ILE A 16 -60.96 9.24 -12.33
C ILE A 16 -59.88 8.94 -11.28
N VAL A 17 -60.26 8.70 -10.02
CA VAL A 17 -59.31 8.37 -8.95
C VAL A 17 -58.56 7.08 -9.26
N LEU A 18 -59.26 6.04 -9.72
CA LEU A 18 -58.62 4.77 -10.13
C LEU A 18 -57.66 4.96 -11.29
N THR A 19 -57.98 5.85 -12.24
CA THR A 19 -57.11 6.14 -13.38
C THR A 19 -55.85 6.88 -12.92
N ILE A 20 -55.98 7.89 -12.06
CA ILE A 20 -54.84 8.61 -11.47
C ILE A 20 -53.95 7.64 -10.67
N LEU A 21 -54.53 6.78 -9.83
CA LEU A 21 -53.79 5.78 -9.07
C LEU A 21 -53.09 4.77 -10.00
N SER A 22 -53.77 4.28 -11.03
CA SER A 22 -53.19 3.34 -12.00
C SER A 22 -52.05 3.97 -12.80
N SER A 23 -52.21 5.23 -13.25
CA SER A 23 -51.14 5.99 -13.91
C SER A 23 -49.96 6.24 -12.98
N GLY A 24 -50.20 6.53 -11.70
CA GLY A 24 -49.16 6.71 -10.69
C GLY A 24 -48.37 5.42 -10.45
N VAL A 25 -49.06 4.28 -10.30
CA VAL A 25 -48.42 2.96 -10.18
C VAL A 25 -47.63 2.61 -11.43
N PHE A 26 -48.19 2.84 -12.62
CA PHE A 26 -47.49 2.60 -13.89
C PHE A 26 -46.21 3.44 -14.01
N TYR A 27 -46.28 4.73 -13.66
CA TYR A 27 -45.13 5.62 -13.64
C TYR A 27 -44.05 5.14 -12.66
N LEU A 28 -44.43 4.74 -11.44
CA LEU A 28 -43.51 4.20 -10.44
C LEU A 28 -42.84 2.90 -10.91
N ILE A 29 -43.59 2.00 -11.54
CA ILE A 29 -43.04 0.76 -12.12
C ILE A 29 -42.03 1.11 -13.22
N GLN A 30 -42.39 2.00 -14.15
CA GLN A 30 -41.50 2.39 -15.25
C GLN A 30 -40.21 3.06 -14.74
N HIS A 31 -40.33 3.95 -13.75
CA HIS A 31 -39.19 4.60 -13.13
C HIS A 31 -38.30 3.60 -12.39
N SER A 32 -38.91 2.68 -11.63
CA SER A 32 -38.19 1.61 -10.92
C SER A 32 -37.48 0.67 -11.90
N SER A 33 -38.12 0.28 -13.00
CA SER A 33 -37.49 -0.57 -14.03
C SER A 33 -36.31 0.13 -14.69
N LYS A 34 -36.41 1.42 -15.02
CA LYS A 34 -35.29 2.19 -15.56
C LYS A 34 -34.14 2.28 -14.56
N TYR A 35 -34.44 2.54 -13.29
CA TYR A 35 -33.45 2.61 -12.22
C TYR A 35 -32.75 1.26 -12.00
N ILE A 36 -33.49 0.15 -11.99
CA ILE A 36 -32.94 -1.20 -11.89
C ILE A 36 -32.04 -1.51 -13.09
N ALA A 37 -32.47 -1.17 -14.31
CA ALA A 37 -31.67 -1.39 -15.52
C ALA A 37 -30.35 -0.60 -15.49
N LEU A 38 -30.40 0.66 -15.04
CA LEU A 38 -29.21 1.50 -14.88
C LEU A 38 -28.25 0.93 -13.83
N ASN A 39 -28.76 0.53 -12.66
CA ASN A 39 -27.91 -0.07 -11.62
C ASN A 39 -27.32 -1.41 -12.06
N LYS A 40 -28.11 -2.24 -12.76
CA LYS A 40 -27.59 -3.49 -13.33
C LYS A 40 -26.46 -3.24 -14.32
N LYS A 41 -26.56 -2.20 -15.16
CA LYS A 41 -25.48 -1.81 -16.08
C LYS A 41 -24.23 -1.39 -15.29
N LYS A 42 -24.39 -0.54 -14.27
CA LYS A 42 -23.28 -0.10 -13.39
C LYS A 42 -22.60 -1.28 -12.69
N ASP A 43 -23.37 -2.24 -12.19
CA ASP A 43 -22.82 -3.42 -11.52
C ASP A 43 -22.04 -4.31 -12.51
N LEU A 44 -22.54 -4.48 -13.73
CA LEU A 44 -21.81 -5.20 -14.78
C LEU A 44 -20.50 -4.50 -15.18
N GLU A 45 -20.50 -3.16 -15.25
CA GLU A 45 -19.30 -2.36 -15.49
C GLU A 45 -18.27 -2.54 -14.36
N LYS A 46 -18.69 -2.43 -13.11
CA LYS A 46 -17.82 -2.67 -11.94
C LYS A 46 -17.25 -4.08 -11.92
N MET A 47 -18.08 -5.10 -12.21
CA MET A 47 -17.63 -6.49 -12.30
C MET A 47 -16.60 -6.69 -13.42
N ALA A 48 -16.75 -6.00 -14.56
CA ALA A 48 -15.77 -6.05 -15.64
C ALA A 48 -14.42 -5.46 -15.20
N LEU A 49 -14.42 -4.31 -14.51
CA LEU A 49 -13.22 -3.70 -13.94
C LEU A 49 -12.54 -4.62 -12.92
N ILE A 50 -13.31 -5.18 -11.98
CA ILE A 50 -12.81 -6.14 -10.96
C ILE A 50 -12.17 -7.36 -11.63
N LYS A 51 -12.83 -7.92 -12.66
CA LYS A 51 -12.30 -9.07 -13.39
C LYS A 51 -10.97 -8.75 -14.06
N LYS A 52 -10.84 -7.54 -14.63
CA LYS A 52 -9.58 -7.08 -15.23
C LYS A 52 -8.48 -6.89 -14.18
N ALA A 53 -8.80 -6.29 -13.03
CA ALA A 53 -7.84 -6.15 -11.94
C ALA A 53 -7.41 -7.52 -11.39
N GLY A 54 -8.34 -8.46 -11.24
CA GLY A 54 -8.04 -9.85 -10.88
C GLY A 54 -7.07 -10.52 -11.86
N ARG A 55 -7.22 -10.27 -13.16
CA ARG A 55 -6.29 -10.79 -14.18
C ARG A 55 -4.88 -10.21 -14.04
N VAL A 56 -4.75 -8.91 -13.73
CA VAL A 56 -3.44 -8.30 -13.44
C VAL A 56 -2.80 -8.94 -12.21
N VAL A 57 -3.58 -9.21 -11.15
CA VAL A 57 -3.09 -9.91 -9.96
C VAL A 57 -2.62 -11.33 -10.30
N GLU A 58 -3.37 -12.08 -11.11
CA GLU A 58 -2.95 -13.41 -11.58
C GLU A 58 -1.62 -13.35 -12.33
N LEU A 59 -1.44 -12.38 -13.22
CA LEU A 59 -0.19 -12.20 -13.96
C LEU A 59 0.98 -11.85 -13.03
N LEU A 60 0.77 -10.97 -12.04
CA LEU A 60 1.76 -10.67 -11.00
C LEU A 60 2.11 -11.91 -10.15
N SER A 61 1.17 -12.82 -9.94
CA SER A 61 1.39 -14.08 -9.20
C SER A 61 2.13 -15.15 -10.01
N LEU A 62 2.12 -15.05 -11.34
CA LEU A 62 2.82 -15.96 -12.27
C LEU A 62 4.23 -15.46 -12.63
N ASP A 63 4.70 -14.43 -11.93
CA ASP A 63 5.99 -13.81 -12.15
C ASP A 63 7.13 -14.84 -11.99
N ASN A 64 7.96 -14.94 -13.04
CA ASN A 64 9.09 -15.88 -13.10
C ASN A 64 10.34 -15.34 -12.38
N THR A 65 10.32 -14.09 -11.92
CA THR A 65 11.38 -13.42 -11.18
C THR A 65 10.91 -13.07 -9.76
N PRO A 66 10.52 -14.06 -8.93
CA PRO A 66 9.92 -13.80 -7.62
C PRO A 66 10.83 -13.00 -6.67
N TYR A 67 12.13 -12.93 -6.92
CA TYR A 67 13.09 -12.25 -6.05
C TYR A 67 13.35 -10.79 -6.45
N SER A 68 12.80 -10.32 -7.58
CA SER A 68 13.00 -8.94 -8.01
C SER A 68 11.89 -8.50 -8.95
N ASN A 69 11.33 -7.32 -8.72
CA ASN A 69 10.35 -6.72 -9.61
C ASN A 69 10.96 -5.54 -10.36
N ALA A 70 11.08 -5.68 -11.67
CA ALA A 70 11.68 -4.68 -12.54
C ALA A 70 10.65 -3.73 -13.19
N VAL A 71 11.13 -2.60 -13.71
CA VAL A 71 10.30 -1.64 -14.46
C VAL A 71 9.74 -2.25 -15.75
N THR A 72 10.51 -3.13 -16.39
CA THR A 72 10.14 -3.81 -17.64
C THR A 72 8.95 -4.75 -17.45
N GLU A 73 8.88 -5.48 -16.33
CA GLU A 73 7.73 -6.33 -15.98
C GLU A 73 6.45 -5.51 -15.84
N LYS A 74 6.53 -4.37 -15.13
CA LYS A 74 5.42 -3.41 -15.03
C LYS A 74 4.94 -2.98 -16.42
N GLN A 75 5.86 -2.54 -17.29
CA GLN A 75 5.52 -2.09 -18.65
C GLN A 75 4.90 -3.21 -19.49
N ALA A 76 5.37 -4.44 -19.33
CA ALA A 76 4.80 -5.61 -19.99
C ALA A 76 3.37 -5.88 -19.53
N LEU A 77 3.07 -5.78 -18.23
CA LEU A 77 1.72 -5.92 -17.68
C LEU A 77 0.78 -4.87 -18.26
N GLU A 78 1.19 -3.60 -18.27
CA GLU A 78 0.42 -2.48 -18.82
C GLU A 78 0.16 -2.63 -20.32
N SER A 79 1.09 -3.24 -21.06
CA SER A 79 0.99 -3.45 -22.51
C SER A 79 0.28 -4.74 -22.92
N SER A 80 0.19 -5.72 -22.02
CA SER A 80 -0.37 -7.05 -22.32
C SER A 80 -1.89 -7.07 -22.49
N GLU A 81 -2.57 -6.02 -22.02
CA GLU A 81 -4.03 -5.89 -22.04
C GLU A 81 -4.46 -4.87 -23.11
N ASN A 82 -4.51 -5.33 -24.37
CA ASN A 82 -5.12 -4.59 -25.47
C ASN A 82 -6.65 -4.72 -25.44
N GLY A 83 -7.34 -3.66 -25.01
CA GLY A 83 -8.81 -3.61 -25.04
C GLY A 83 -9.37 -2.21 -24.76
N ASP A 84 -10.63 -2.15 -24.35
CA ASP A 84 -11.38 -0.92 -24.02
C ASP A 84 -10.93 -0.23 -22.72
N PHE A 85 -9.90 -0.76 -22.05
CA PHE A 85 -9.41 -0.28 -20.76
C PHE A 85 -7.95 0.21 -20.86
N ILE A 86 -7.63 1.20 -20.05
CA ILE A 86 -6.29 1.66 -19.71
C ILE A 86 -5.97 1.07 -18.34
N ILE A 87 -4.89 0.30 -18.27
CA ILE A 87 -4.41 -0.28 -17.02
C ILE A 87 -3.11 0.40 -16.65
N THR A 88 -2.98 0.81 -15.39
CA THR A 88 -1.75 1.35 -14.83
C THR A 88 -1.41 0.57 -13.57
N VAL A 89 -0.15 0.13 -13.47
CA VAL A 89 0.37 -0.57 -12.31
C VAL A 89 1.50 0.26 -11.71
N ALA A 90 1.43 0.58 -10.42
CA ALA A 90 2.43 1.42 -9.76
C ALA A 90 2.86 0.79 -8.44
N ASP A 91 4.16 0.83 -8.15
CA ASP A 91 4.62 0.56 -6.79
C ASP A 91 4.18 1.71 -5.88
N VAL A 92 3.64 1.35 -4.72
CA VAL A 92 3.26 2.29 -3.66
C VAL A 92 3.98 2.03 -2.34
N SER A 93 4.97 1.13 -2.33
CA SER A 93 5.76 0.79 -1.15
C SER A 93 7.16 1.41 -1.14
N SER A 94 7.74 1.83 -2.25
CA SER A 94 9.13 2.33 -2.29
C SER A 94 9.28 3.81 -1.89
N ARG A 95 8.55 4.23 -0.85
CA ARG A 95 8.58 5.57 -0.26
C ARG A 95 8.73 5.45 1.25
N TYR A 96 9.08 6.56 1.92
CA TYR A 96 9.13 6.56 3.38
C TYR A 96 7.72 6.40 3.97
N ASN A 97 7.65 6.01 5.24
CA ASN A 97 6.36 5.92 5.94
C ASN A 97 6.44 6.69 7.25
N LEU A 98 5.55 7.68 7.40
CA LEU A 98 5.51 8.50 8.62
C LEU A 98 5.13 7.66 9.86
N ASN A 99 4.46 6.53 9.68
CA ASN A 99 4.11 5.64 10.79
C ASN A 99 5.32 4.93 11.42
N TRP A 100 6.43 4.73 10.71
CA TRP A 100 7.54 3.94 11.26
C TRP A 100 8.90 4.62 11.20
N ILE A 101 9.10 5.64 10.37
CA ILE A 101 10.40 6.33 10.23
C ILE A 101 10.94 6.83 11.59
N ILE A 102 12.23 6.64 11.88
CA ILE A 102 12.80 7.15 13.13
C ILE A 102 12.86 8.68 13.03
N GLY A 103 12.52 9.41 14.11
CA GLY A 103 12.41 10.88 14.02
C GLY A 103 13.73 11.57 13.65
N GLU A 104 14.86 11.03 14.11
CA GLU A 104 16.21 11.48 13.75
C GLU A 104 16.50 11.24 12.26
N GLU A 105 16.02 10.14 11.71
CA GLU A 105 16.11 9.86 10.27
C GLU A 105 15.26 10.85 9.48
N LEU A 106 14.01 11.07 9.89
CA LEU A 106 13.12 12.07 9.28
C LEU A 106 13.73 13.48 9.33
N LYS A 107 14.42 13.83 10.42
CA LYS A 107 15.15 15.10 10.49
C LYS A 107 16.27 15.17 9.46
N SER A 108 16.99 14.07 9.24
CA SER A 108 18.10 14.01 8.29
C SER A 108 17.68 14.09 6.82
N THR A 109 16.43 13.77 6.50
CA THR A 109 15.91 13.86 5.12
C THR A 109 15.69 15.30 4.67
N GLY A 110 15.54 16.24 5.60
CA GLY A 110 15.18 17.63 5.31
C GLY A 110 13.70 17.85 4.99
N PHE A 111 12.83 16.84 5.17
CA PHE A 111 11.38 16.97 4.91
C PHE A 111 10.58 17.61 6.04
N LEU A 112 11.17 17.78 7.23
CA LEU A 112 10.52 18.51 8.32
C LEU A 112 10.41 19.99 7.99
N LYS A 113 9.26 20.60 8.28
CA LYS A 113 9.05 22.04 8.16
C LYS A 113 10.01 22.84 9.03
N SER A 114 10.29 24.07 8.62
CA SER A 114 11.09 24.99 9.43
C SER A 114 10.41 25.22 10.79
N GLY A 115 11.16 25.04 11.87
CA GLY A 115 10.65 25.14 13.25
C GLY A 115 9.96 23.88 13.79
N ALA A 116 9.64 22.89 12.95
CA ALA A 116 9.09 21.63 13.40
C ALA A 116 10.17 20.78 14.09
N ASN A 117 9.80 20.15 15.21
CA ASN A 117 10.69 19.31 15.99
C ASN A 117 10.32 17.83 15.81
N HIS A 118 11.33 17.00 15.50
CA HIS A 118 11.14 15.56 15.39
C HIS A 118 10.62 14.87 16.67
N TYR A 119 10.88 15.42 17.86
CA TYR A 119 10.31 14.88 19.11
C TYR A 119 8.80 15.07 19.20
N ASP A 120 8.28 16.23 18.76
CA ASP A 120 6.85 16.50 18.75
C ASP A 120 6.14 15.63 17.70
N PHE A 121 6.78 15.42 16.55
CA PHE A 121 6.33 14.45 15.55
C PHE A 121 6.25 13.03 16.13
N GLN A 122 7.31 12.57 16.82
CA GLN A 122 7.31 11.27 17.48
C GLN A 122 6.19 11.18 18.52
N SER A 123 6.01 12.21 19.36
CA SER A 123 4.94 12.26 20.35
C SER A 123 3.54 12.17 19.72
N LEU A 124 3.27 12.92 18.64
CA LEU A 124 1.98 12.85 17.94
C LEU A 124 1.70 11.43 17.42
N ARG A 125 2.71 10.80 16.81
CA ARG A 125 2.61 9.43 16.32
C ARG A 125 2.44 8.43 17.46
N ASP A 126 3.15 8.62 18.56
CA ASP A 126 3.08 7.80 19.76
C ASP A 126 1.78 8.05 20.56
N GLN A 127 0.99 9.05 20.21
CA GLN A 127 -0.37 9.20 20.71
C GLN A 127 -1.39 8.60 19.73
N SER A 128 -1.21 8.86 18.43
CA SER A 128 -2.18 8.51 17.39
C SER A 128 -2.14 7.04 16.96
N GLY A 129 -0.96 6.40 17.05
CA GLY A 129 -0.73 5.09 16.44
C GLY A 129 -0.54 5.18 14.91
N PRO A 130 -0.46 4.04 14.21
CA PRO A 130 -0.36 4.01 12.76
C PRO A 130 -1.61 4.61 12.08
N LEU A 131 -1.40 5.46 11.08
CA LEU A 131 -2.45 6.13 10.31
C LEU A 131 -2.38 5.75 8.83
N TYR A 132 -3.54 5.57 8.19
CA TYR A 132 -3.61 5.40 6.73
C TYR A 132 -3.63 6.73 5.98
N ASP A 133 -4.18 7.77 6.60
CA ASP A 133 -4.18 9.14 6.09
C ASP A 133 -3.15 9.97 6.87
N PHE A 134 -2.25 10.61 6.13
CA PHE A 134 -1.19 11.45 6.68
C PHE A 134 -1.55 12.93 6.80
N SER A 135 -2.80 13.30 6.55
CA SER A 135 -3.31 14.66 6.78
C SER A 135 -2.96 15.22 8.17
N ARG A 136 -2.92 14.37 9.20
CA ARG A 136 -2.54 14.76 10.58
C ARG A 136 -1.06 15.12 10.76
N TYR A 137 -0.20 14.80 9.79
CA TYR A 137 1.23 15.14 9.84
C TYR A 137 1.56 16.42 9.05
N THR A 138 0.55 17.11 8.50
CA THR A 138 0.74 18.35 7.73
C THR A 138 1.28 19.52 8.55
N ASP A 139 1.22 19.45 9.88
CA ASP A 139 1.90 20.40 10.78
C ASP A 139 3.43 20.20 10.79
N PHE A 140 3.92 19.01 10.43
CA PHE A 140 5.33 18.63 10.52
C PHE A 140 6.02 18.49 9.16
N VAL A 141 5.28 18.09 8.12
CA VAL A 141 5.79 17.84 6.77
C VAL A 141 4.88 18.55 5.77
N GLU A 142 5.45 19.18 4.74
CA GLU A 142 4.65 19.82 3.69
C GLU A 142 3.75 18.81 2.96
N ALA A 143 2.53 19.21 2.60
CA ALA A 143 1.55 18.31 1.99
C ALA A 143 2.08 17.72 0.67
N GLU A 144 2.78 18.54 -0.12
CA GLU A 144 3.42 18.13 -1.36
C GLU A 144 4.50 17.05 -1.13
N ASN A 145 5.23 17.15 -0.01
CA ASN A 145 6.22 16.15 0.37
C ASN A 145 5.54 14.86 0.83
N ILE A 146 4.43 14.94 1.58
CA ILE A 146 3.62 13.78 1.98
C ILE A 146 3.21 12.98 0.76
N ASP A 147 2.62 13.62 -0.25
CA ASP A 147 2.13 12.95 -1.46
C ASP A 147 3.26 12.35 -2.32
N ARG A 148 4.40 13.04 -2.38
CA ARG A 148 5.54 12.65 -3.24
C ARG A 148 6.44 11.59 -2.61
N TYR A 149 6.75 11.71 -1.33
CA TYR A 149 7.84 10.96 -0.68
C TYR A 149 7.39 10.01 0.42
N PHE A 150 6.11 10.04 0.79
CA PHE A 150 5.58 9.18 1.84
C PHE A 150 4.46 8.28 1.33
N THR A 151 4.25 7.16 2.02
CA THR A 151 3.17 6.21 1.76
C THR A 151 2.75 5.56 3.08
N PRO A 152 1.45 5.29 3.30
CA PRO A 152 1.00 4.46 4.40
C PRO A 152 1.21 2.96 4.11
N TYR A 153 1.48 2.57 2.86
CA TYR A 153 1.50 1.19 2.40
C TYR A 153 2.89 0.56 2.50
N ASN A 154 3.26 0.11 3.69
CA ASN A 154 4.47 -0.70 3.92
C ASN A 154 4.22 -1.77 4.99
N TYR A 155 5.08 -2.78 4.98
CA TYR A 155 5.31 -3.60 6.16
C TYR A 155 6.21 -2.87 7.17
N PHE A 156 6.07 -3.22 8.44
CA PHE A 156 6.91 -2.69 9.51
C PHE A 156 8.16 -3.56 9.62
N ASN A 157 9.28 -3.06 9.13
CA ASN A 157 10.55 -3.76 9.28
C ASN A 157 11.12 -3.54 10.69
N ILE A 158 11.43 -4.64 11.39
CA ILE A 158 11.85 -4.65 12.79
C ILE A 158 13.19 -3.95 13.04
N ASN A 159 14.03 -3.79 12.02
CA ASN A 159 15.35 -3.17 12.12
C ASN A 159 15.33 -1.65 11.89
N VAL A 160 14.35 -1.16 11.13
CA VAL A 160 14.27 0.26 10.73
C VAL A 160 13.06 1.01 11.31
N SER A 161 12.05 0.29 11.81
CA SER A 161 10.89 0.92 12.45
C SER A 161 11.22 1.43 13.85
N ALA A 162 10.57 2.51 14.26
CA ALA A 162 10.62 3.02 15.62
C ALA A 162 10.06 2.00 16.65
N GLU A 163 10.74 1.86 17.79
CA GLU A 163 10.46 0.81 18.77
C GLU A 163 9.07 0.96 19.43
N LEU A 164 8.66 2.19 19.73
CA LEU A 164 7.33 2.48 20.30
C LEU A 164 6.19 2.20 19.32
N VAL A 165 6.44 2.35 18.01
CA VAL A 165 5.46 1.99 16.98
C VAL A 165 5.29 0.47 16.94
N LEU A 166 6.39 -0.29 17.03
CA LEU A 166 6.34 -1.75 17.08
C LEU A 166 5.65 -2.25 18.36
N GLU A 167 5.87 -1.60 19.50
CA GLU A 167 5.13 -1.85 20.75
C GLU A 167 3.62 -1.66 20.55
N LYS A 168 3.22 -0.52 19.97
CA LYS A 168 1.80 -0.23 19.68
C LYS A 168 1.19 -1.24 18.74
N LEU A 169 1.89 -1.58 17.68
CA LEU A 169 1.42 -2.56 16.71
C LEU A 169 1.27 -3.95 17.35
N TYR A 170 2.21 -4.33 18.22
CA TYR A 170 2.08 -5.55 19.03
C TYR A 170 0.80 -5.50 19.87
N TYR A 171 0.57 -4.42 20.60
CA TYR A 171 -0.61 -4.27 21.44
C TYR A 171 -1.91 -4.32 20.62
N ILE A 172 -1.97 -3.64 19.48
CA ILE A 172 -3.13 -3.67 18.56
C ILE A 172 -3.43 -5.10 18.09
N ARG A 173 -2.40 -5.91 17.82
CA ARG A 173 -2.55 -7.26 17.29
C ARG A 173 -2.85 -8.33 18.34
N THR A 174 -2.43 -8.11 19.58
CA THR A 174 -2.47 -9.15 20.63
C THR A 174 -3.37 -8.81 21.80
N GLY A 175 -3.62 -7.51 22.07
CA GLY A 175 -4.25 -7.02 23.28
C GLY A 175 -3.37 -7.11 24.55
N ASP A 176 -2.15 -7.63 24.45
CA ASP A 176 -1.24 -7.80 25.60
C ASP A 176 -0.30 -6.60 25.73
N LYS A 177 -0.59 -5.72 26.69
CA LYS A 177 0.21 -4.53 26.97
C LYS A 177 1.58 -4.87 27.56
N ASP A 178 1.66 -5.85 28.46
CA ASP A 178 2.91 -6.22 29.10
C ASP A 178 3.81 -6.95 28.09
N GLY A 179 3.21 -7.79 27.24
CA GLY A 179 3.87 -8.42 26.09
C GLY A 179 4.44 -7.39 25.13
N ALA A 180 3.69 -6.32 24.82
CA ALA A 180 4.15 -5.24 23.97
C ALA A 180 5.41 -4.55 24.53
N SER A 181 5.41 -4.20 25.81
CA SER A 181 6.57 -3.56 26.44
C SER A 181 7.78 -4.50 26.50
N ARG A 182 7.59 -5.80 26.80
CA ARG A 182 8.67 -6.80 26.71
C ARG A 182 9.23 -6.94 25.29
N PHE A 183 8.35 -6.92 24.28
CA PHE A 183 8.76 -6.99 22.88
C PHE A 183 9.63 -5.80 22.48
N ARG A 184 9.22 -4.58 22.87
CA ARG A 184 10.02 -3.36 22.68
C ARG A 184 11.40 -3.48 23.33
N ASP A 185 11.45 -3.90 24.60
CA ASP A 185 12.69 -3.99 25.36
C ASP A 185 13.64 -5.04 24.75
N SER A 186 13.10 -6.13 24.21
CA SER A 186 13.87 -7.13 23.43
C SER A 186 14.49 -6.54 22.17
N ILE A 187 13.74 -5.76 21.38
CA ILE A 187 14.24 -5.07 20.18
C ILE A 187 15.36 -4.09 20.56
N LYS A 188 15.11 -3.26 21.58
CA LYS A 188 16.08 -2.28 22.08
C LYS A 188 17.36 -2.96 22.53
N THR A 189 17.24 -4.02 23.33
CA THR A 189 18.38 -4.81 23.81
C THR A 189 19.17 -5.43 22.65
N PHE A 190 18.47 -5.98 21.65
CA PHE A 190 19.11 -6.58 20.48
C PHE A 190 19.93 -5.53 19.70
N ARG A 191 19.33 -4.36 19.44
CA ARG A 191 20.01 -3.25 18.75
C ARG A 191 21.20 -2.69 19.54
N GLN A 192 21.10 -2.63 20.87
CA GLN A 192 22.16 -2.12 21.75
C GLN A 192 23.36 -3.08 21.94
N LYS A 193 23.16 -4.40 21.82
CA LYS A 193 24.23 -5.42 21.99
C LYS A 193 25.30 -5.42 20.87
N SER A 194 25.17 -4.52 19.91
CA SER A 194 26.11 -4.21 18.83
C SER A 194 27.50 -3.81 19.37
N LYS A 195 28.47 -4.74 19.42
CA LYS A 195 29.86 -4.47 19.81
C LYS A 195 30.59 -3.69 18.72
N LYS A 196 31.39 -2.67 19.11
CA LYS A 196 32.43 -1.99 18.31
C LYS A 196 32.17 -1.95 16.79
N GLY A 197 31.19 -1.15 16.38
CA GLY A 197 31.09 -0.65 15.00
C GLY A 197 30.24 -1.46 14.01
N SER A 198 29.60 -2.56 14.41
CA SER A 198 28.57 -3.23 13.58
C SER A 198 27.23 -3.26 14.30
N ILE A 199 26.18 -2.75 13.65
CA ILE A 199 24.81 -2.87 14.16
C ILE A 199 24.39 -4.33 13.95
N LYS A 200 24.03 -5.03 15.03
CA LYS A 200 23.39 -6.34 14.91
C LYS A 200 21.97 -6.14 14.39
N MET A 201 21.63 -6.81 13.30
CA MET A 201 20.31 -6.75 12.67
C MET A 201 19.68 -8.15 12.67
N ILE A 202 18.36 -8.18 12.61
CA ILE A 202 17.58 -9.42 12.53
C ILE A 202 17.37 -9.70 11.05
N GLU A 203 17.93 -10.77 10.53
CA GLU A 203 17.72 -11.14 9.13
C GLU A 203 16.34 -11.79 8.91
N PRO A 204 15.81 -11.81 7.68
CA PRO A 204 14.52 -12.43 7.38
C PRO A 204 14.38 -13.89 7.84
N GLU A 205 15.45 -14.67 7.80
CA GLU A 205 15.52 -16.05 8.28
C GLU A 205 15.41 -16.16 9.81
N ASP A 206 15.95 -15.19 10.54
CA ASP A 206 16.03 -15.19 12.00
C ASP A 206 14.78 -14.60 12.68
N ILE A 207 13.88 -14.00 11.91
CA ILE A 207 12.73 -13.25 12.44
C ILE A 207 11.80 -14.14 13.30
N LYS A 208 11.64 -15.41 12.90
CA LYS A 208 10.78 -16.37 13.60
C LYS A 208 11.39 -16.76 14.94
N GLU A 209 12.69 -17.04 14.97
CA GLU A 209 13.41 -17.33 16.20
C GLU A 209 13.38 -16.13 17.16
N PHE A 210 13.61 -14.91 16.63
CA PHE A 210 13.59 -13.70 17.43
C PHE A 210 12.23 -13.43 18.08
N MET A 211 11.13 -13.60 17.34
CA MET A 211 9.78 -13.35 17.86
C MET A 211 9.28 -14.49 18.76
N GLY A 212 9.71 -15.72 18.51
CA GLY A 212 9.09 -16.93 19.05
C GLY A 212 7.79 -17.29 18.32
N GLU A 213 7.42 -18.58 18.33
CA GLU A 213 6.31 -19.14 17.53
C GLU A 213 4.98 -18.38 17.73
N GLU A 214 4.61 -18.12 18.98
CA GLU A 214 3.34 -17.47 19.31
C GLU A 214 3.26 -16.03 18.76
N ASN A 215 4.30 -15.23 18.97
CA ASN A 215 4.32 -13.84 18.49
C ASN A 215 4.47 -13.79 16.97
N TYR A 216 5.26 -14.69 16.39
CA TYR A 216 5.41 -14.80 14.95
C TYR A 216 4.05 -14.99 14.27
N GLY A 217 3.23 -15.93 14.76
CA GLY A 217 1.89 -16.16 14.22
C GLY A 217 0.91 -14.98 14.37
N ARG A 218 1.16 -14.05 15.29
CA ARG A 218 0.30 -12.86 15.51
C ARG A 218 0.76 -11.63 14.74
N LEU A 219 2.08 -11.45 14.60
CA LEU A 219 2.72 -10.26 14.05
C LEU A 219 3.12 -10.39 12.59
N TYR A 220 3.57 -11.57 12.16
CA TYR A 220 3.88 -11.83 10.76
C TYR A 220 2.58 -11.87 9.93
N PRO A 221 2.56 -11.33 8.70
CA PRO A 221 3.65 -10.68 7.98
C PRO A 221 3.81 -9.18 8.27
N VAL A 222 2.92 -8.59 9.08
CA VAL A 222 2.84 -7.14 9.30
C VAL A 222 4.14 -6.57 9.85
N VAL A 223 4.77 -7.29 10.78
CA VAL A 223 6.14 -7.06 11.24
C VAL A 223 7.05 -8.14 10.66
N ASN A 224 8.12 -7.73 9.97
CA ASN A 224 9.11 -8.64 9.41
C ASN A 224 10.50 -8.00 9.35
N ALA A 225 11.47 -8.62 8.67
CA ALA A 225 12.83 -8.10 8.49
C ALA A 225 13.21 -7.86 7.01
N GLN A 226 12.24 -8.00 6.09
CA GLN A 226 12.46 -7.82 4.66
C GLN A 226 12.70 -6.34 4.32
N PRO A 227 13.51 -6.04 3.28
CA PRO A 227 13.75 -4.66 2.85
C PRO A 227 12.44 -3.93 2.52
N VAL A 228 12.26 -2.69 2.96
CA VAL A 228 10.96 -2.01 2.85
C VAL A 228 10.67 -1.37 1.49
N MET A 229 11.69 -1.10 0.67
CA MET A 229 11.58 -0.42 -0.62
C MET A 229 12.25 -1.22 -1.73
N ASN A 230 11.69 -1.19 -2.93
CA ASN A 230 12.28 -1.77 -4.13
C ASN A 230 13.13 -0.73 -4.86
N VAL A 231 14.43 -0.98 -4.99
CA VAL A 231 15.41 -0.11 -5.69
C VAL A 231 14.95 0.36 -7.07
N HIS A 232 14.18 -0.46 -7.79
CA HIS A 232 13.68 -0.14 -9.12
C HIS A 232 12.65 1.01 -9.10
N PHE A 233 11.95 1.21 -7.98
CA PHE A 233 10.87 2.17 -7.86
C PHE A 233 11.10 3.27 -6.82
N ILE A 234 12.20 3.23 -6.05
CA ILE A 234 12.55 4.31 -5.11
C ILE A 234 12.70 5.63 -5.88
N PRO A 235 12.07 6.73 -5.43
CA PRO A 235 12.37 8.06 -5.94
C PRO A 235 13.85 8.40 -5.79
N GLU A 236 14.44 9.04 -6.80
CA GLU A 236 15.87 9.39 -6.81
C GLU A 236 16.31 10.14 -5.55
N ASP A 237 15.51 11.13 -5.13
CA ASP A 237 15.75 11.94 -3.94
C ASP A 237 15.83 11.06 -2.67
N ILE A 238 14.91 10.10 -2.53
CA ILE A 238 14.89 9.17 -1.39
C ILE A 238 16.13 8.28 -1.40
N LEU A 239 16.47 7.70 -2.56
CA LEU A 239 17.65 6.86 -2.71
C LEU A 239 18.91 7.63 -2.30
N LEU A 240 19.10 8.84 -2.82
CA LEU A 240 20.26 9.67 -2.50
C LEU A 240 20.31 10.04 -1.00
N ILE A 241 19.17 10.41 -0.41
CA ILE A 241 19.07 10.70 1.02
C ILE A 241 19.47 9.48 1.85
N LEU A 242 18.97 8.28 1.53
CA LEU A 242 19.31 7.03 2.23
C LEU A 242 20.81 6.75 2.15
N LEU A 243 21.40 6.83 0.95
CA LEU A 243 22.82 6.56 0.76
C LEU A 243 23.70 7.56 1.52
N ARG A 244 23.33 8.85 1.54
CA ARG A 244 24.02 9.88 2.33
C ARG A 244 23.88 9.66 3.83
N TYR A 245 22.66 9.38 4.31
CA TYR A 245 22.39 9.14 5.72
C TYR A 245 23.21 7.97 6.26
N PHE A 246 23.28 6.87 5.51
CA PHE A 246 24.09 5.70 5.86
C PHE A 246 25.57 5.83 5.44
N LYS A 247 26.00 7.02 5.00
CA LYS A 247 27.40 7.33 4.66
C LYS A 247 28.01 6.34 3.68
N VAL A 248 27.22 5.88 2.71
CA VAL A 248 27.73 5.02 1.63
C VAL A 248 28.76 5.80 0.83
N ARG A 249 29.92 5.19 0.56
CA ARG A 249 30.99 5.82 -0.22
C ARG A 249 30.47 6.26 -1.59
N GLU A 250 30.73 7.53 -1.94
CA GLU A 250 30.33 8.17 -3.21
C GLU A 250 28.82 8.01 -3.50
N PRO A 251 27.94 8.53 -2.63
CA PRO A 251 26.51 8.23 -2.69
C PRO A 251 25.86 8.74 -3.98
N GLU A 252 26.27 9.89 -4.50
CA GLU A 252 25.77 10.44 -5.77
C GLU A 252 26.10 9.54 -6.97
N LYS A 253 27.36 9.07 -7.05
CA LYS A 253 27.79 8.18 -8.14
C LYS A 253 27.03 6.86 -8.11
N LYS A 254 26.83 6.29 -6.92
CA LYS A 254 26.11 5.03 -6.75
C LYS A 254 24.61 5.17 -7.00
N ALA A 255 23.99 6.26 -6.55
CA ALA A 255 22.60 6.57 -6.86
C ALA A 255 22.42 6.65 -8.38
N ASN A 256 23.22 7.48 -9.07
CA ASN A 256 23.15 7.61 -10.54
C ASN A 256 23.38 6.28 -11.26
N TYR A 257 24.31 5.45 -10.77
CA TYR A 257 24.56 4.15 -11.36
C TYR A 257 23.36 3.20 -11.19
N LEU A 258 22.79 3.09 -9.98
CA LEU A 258 21.57 2.30 -9.74
C LEU A 258 20.39 2.78 -10.59
N MET A 259 20.22 4.10 -10.72
CA MET A 259 19.19 4.73 -11.54
C MET A 259 19.36 4.39 -13.03
N SER A 260 20.60 4.33 -13.52
CA SER A 260 20.85 3.90 -14.91
C SER A 260 20.60 2.41 -15.12
N LEU A 261 20.93 1.57 -14.13
CA LEU A 261 20.80 0.12 -14.26
C LEU A 261 19.34 -0.36 -14.21
N ARG A 262 18.51 0.25 -13.36
CA ARG A 262 17.09 -0.15 -13.23
C ARG A 262 16.26 0.08 -14.49
N GLU A 263 16.73 0.92 -15.42
CA GLU A 263 16.08 1.15 -16.71
C GLU A 263 16.40 0.07 -17.74
N VAL A 264 17.54 -0.60 -17.59
CA VAL A 264 18.07 -1.54 -18.60
C VAL A 264 18.13 -2.98 -18.13
N SER A 265 18.11 -3.21 -16.82
CA SER A 265 18.31 -4.53 -16.22
C SER A 265 17.56 -4.68 -14.90
N GLU A 266 17.20 -5.92 -14.61
CA GLU A 266 16.72 -6.34 -13.31
C GLU A 266 17.91 -6.47 -12.33
N LEU A 267 17.86 -5.73 -11.23
CA LEU A 267 18.88 -5.75 -10.18
C LEU A 267 18.56 -6.83 -9.16
N SER A 268 19.51 -7.73 -8.92
CA SER A 268 19.45 -8.68 -7.81
C SER A 268 20.00 -8.10 -6.50
N VAL A 269 19.75 -8.79 -5.40
CA VAL A 269 20.34 -8.47 -4.08
C VAL A 269 21.88 -8.48 -4.15
N ASP A 270 22.48 -9.40 -4.91
CA ASP A 270 23.93 -9.46 -5.06
C ASP A 270 24.48 -8.30 -5.89
N ASN A 271 23.72 -7.82 -6.89
CA ASN A 271 24.07 -6.57 -7.59
C ASN A 271 24.06 -5.39 -6.61
N LEU A 272 23.07 -5.29 -5.73
CA LEU A 272 23.03 -4.24 -4.71
C LEU A 272 24.22 -4.31 -3.76
N LYS A 273 24.58 -5.50 -3.28
CA LYS A 273 25.78 -5.70 -2.44
C LYS A 273 27.05 -5.25 -3.15
N GLN A 274 27.22 -5.62 -4.42
CA GLN A 274 28.39 -5.26 -5.22
C GLN A 274 28.49 -3.75 -5.43
N ILE A 275 27.38 -3.11 -5.79
CA ILE A 275 27.33 -1.66 -6.10
C ILE A 275 27.51 -0.82 -4.84
N LEU A 276 26.80 -1.16 -3.76
CA LEU A 276 26.88 -0.42 -2.50
C LEU A 276 28.17 -0.73 -1.74
N GLY A 277 28.79 -1.88 -2.02
CA GLY A 277 29.96 -2.41 -1.33
C GLY A 277 29.52 -3.23 -0.12
N GLU A 278 30.04 -4.45 0.00
CA GLU A 278 29.66 -5.43 1.03
C GLU A 278 29.76 -4.87 2.44
N GLU A 279 30.80 -4.08 2.73
CA GLU A 279 30.97 -3.39 4.00
C GLU A 279 29.79 -2.46 4.35
N TYR A 280 29.31 -1.67 3.40
CA TYR A 280 28.21 -0.73 3.63
C TYR A 280 26.87 -1.45 3.65
N TYR A 281 26.71 -2.46 2.80
CA TYR A 281 25.48 -3.23 2.72
C TYR A 281 25.23 -4.00 4.02
N THR A 282 26.25 -4.70 4.55
CA THR A 282 26.11 -5.58 5.72
C THR A 282 26.25 -4.86 7.06
N LYS A 283 27.10 -3.82 7.17
CA LYS A 283 27.33 -3.15 8.46
C LYS A 283 26.29 -2.06 8.78
N ASN A 284 25.58 -1.56 7.78
CA ASN A 284 24.58 -0.49 7.94
C ASN A 284 23.17 -1.00 7.63
N ARG A 285 22.16 -0.30 8.17
CA ARG A 285 20.74 -0.67 7.98
C ARG A 285 20.21 -0.44 6.56
N VAL A 286 21.06 0.03 5.64
CA VAL A 286 20.66 0.39 4.27
C VAL A 286 19.99 -0.77 3.54
N HIS A 287 20.43 -2.00 3.76
CA HIS A 287 19.85 -3.17 3.11
C HIS A 287 18.43 -3.51 3.61
N HIS A 288 18.05 -3.10 4.83
CA HIS A 288 16.67 -3.21 5.29
C HIS A 288 15.78 -2.08 4.77
N TYR A 289 16.35 -1.03 4.18
CA TYR A 289 15.58 -0.07 3.38
C TYR A 289 15.46 -0.53 1.94
N ILE A 290 16.57 -0.91 1.31
CA ILE A 290 16.68 -1.08 -0.13
C ILE A 290 16.82 -2.57 -0.47
N GLY A 291 15.78 -3.13 -1.07
CA GLY A 291 15.78 -4.44 -1.68
C GLY A 291 15.28 -4.38 -3.12
N THR A 292 14.75 -5.50 -3.60
CA THR A 292 14.39 -5.71 -5.01
C THR A 292 12.92 -6.11 -5.19
N ILE A 293 12.20 -6.37 -4.10
CA ILE A 293 10.82 -6.84 -4.10
C ILE A 293 9.87 -5.66 -3.87
N THR A 294 8.83 -5.57 -4.70
CA THR A 294 7.70 -4.67 -4.44
C THR A 294 6.68 -5.33 -3.52
N TRP A 295 6.34 -4.68 -2.42
CA TRP A 295 5.40 -5.23 -1.43
C TRP A 295 3.98 -4.78 -1.64
N PHE A 296 3.75 -3.58 -2.17
CA PHE A 296 2.43 -3.03 -2.41
C PHE A 296 2.34 -2.44 -3.81
N TRP A 297 1.32 -2.88 -4.55
CA TRP A 297 1.01 -2.38 -5.88
C TRP A 297 -0.32 -1.65 -5.86
N GLU A 298 -0.37 -0.52 -6.56
CA GLU A 298 -1.60 0.12 -6.99
C GLU A 298 -1.91 -0.31 -8.43
N ILE A 299 -3.10 -0.88 -8.63
CA ILE A 299 -3.66 -1.20 -9.93
C ILE A 299 -4.79 -0.22 -10.18
N THR A 300 -4.66 0.62 -11.21
CA THR A 300 -5.72 1.51 -11.67
C THR A 300 -6.23 1.03 -13.02
N ILE A 301 -7.54 0.90 -13.17
CA ILE A 301 -8.19 0.51 -14.42
C ILE A 301 -9.23 1.57 -14.76
N ARG A 302 -9.07 2.16 -15.95
CA ARG A 302 -9.97 3.16 -16.52
C ARG A 302 -10.47 2.68 -17.87
N LYS A 303 -11.61 3.17 -18.32
CA LYS A 303 -12.09 2.90 -19.69
C LYS A 303 -11.52 3.94 -20.67
N LYS A 304 -11.13 3.52 -21.87
CA LYS A 304 -10.47 4.39 -22.88
C LYS A 304 -11.37 5.51 -23.40
N ASP A 305 -12.63 5.20 -23.68
CA ASP A 305 -13.59 6.12 -24.31
C ASP A 305 -14.50 6.82 -23.30
N GLY A 306 -13.99 7.08 -22.09
CA GLY A 306 -14.75 7.53 -20.92
C GLY A 306 -15.85 8.55 -21.24
N GLU A 307 -17.11 8.12 -21.22
CA GLU A 307 -18.21 9.07 -21.04
C GLU A 307 -18.12 9.66 -19.63
N LYS A 308 -18.70 10.84 -19.39
CA LYS A 308 -18.68 11.60 -18.12
C LYS A 308 -19.19 10.86 -16.86
N ASN A 309 -19.45 9.55 -16.92
CA ASN A 309 -19.97 8.71 -15.83
C ASN A 309 -19.31 7.31 -15.76
N ASP A 310 -18.21 7.06 -16.48
CA ASP A 310 -17.52 5.76 -16.40
C ASP A 310 -16.75 5.66 -15.07
N TYR A 311 -16.80 4.48 -14.43
CA TYR A 311 -16.08 4.24 -13.18
C TYR A 311 -14.59 3.98 -13.45
N ASP A 312 -13.76 4.54 -12.59
CA ASP A 312 -12.36 4.16 -12.43
C ASP A 312 -12.24 3.20 -11.25
N LEU A 313 -11.57 2.06 -11.44
CA LEU A 313 -11.22 1.16 -10.35
C LEU A 313 -9.79 1.43 -9.89
N LYS A 314 -9.59 1.57 -8.59
CA LYS A 314 -8.28 1.57 -7.94
C LYS A 314 -8.23 0.45 -6.90
N TRP A 315 -7.26 -0.46 -7.06
CA TRP A 315 -6.93 -1.51 -6.11
C TRP A 315 -5.55 -1.30 -5.52
N ILE A 316 -5.44 -1.39 -4.20
CA ILE A 316 -4.15 -1.59 -3.53
C ILE A 316 -4.08 -3.05 -3.14
N ILE A 317 -3.08 -3.76 -3.66
CA ILE A 317 -2.78 -5.15 -3.29
C ILE A 317 -1.44 -5.20 -2.57
N THR A 318 -1.25 -6.23 -1.75
CA THR A 318 0.02 -6.50 -1.10
C THR A 318 0.52 -7.90 -1.38
N ARG A 319 1.81 -8.03 -1.68
CA ARG A 319 2.51 -9.30 -1.71
C ARG A 319 2.70 -9.78 -0.27
N ILE A 320 2.34 -11.02 0.04
CA ILE A 320 2.57 -11.61 1.35
C ILE A 320 4.04 -12.11 1.37
N PRO A 321 4.89 -11.59 2.28
CA PRO A 321 6.20 -12.17 2.53
C PRO A 321 6.05 -13.65 2.86
N GLN A 322 6.88 -14.49 2.23
CA GLN A 322 6.94 -15.91 2.54
C GLN A 322 8.05 -16.16 3.58
N PRO A 323 7.85 -17.07 4.55
CA PRO A 323 8.91 -17.52 5.43
C PRO A 323 10.06 -18.12 4.60
N VAL A 324 11.31 -17.91 5.01
CA VAL A 324 12.48 -18.43 4.27
C VAL A 324 12.41 -19.96 4.11
N SER A 325 11.88 -20.68 5.11
CA SER A 325 11.67 -22.13 5.07
C SER A 325 10.65 -22.61 4.04
N GLU A 326 9.82 -21.71 3.49
CA GLU A 326 8.76 -22.04 2.50
C GLU A 326 9.07 -21.48 1.11
N GLN A 327 10.23 -20.85 0.92
CA GLN A 327 10.64 -20.28 -0.38
C GLN A 327 10.77 -21.35 -1.48
N GLU A 328 10.93 -22.64 -1.13
CA GLU A 328 10.89 -23.76 -2.08
C GLU A 328 9.49 -23.99 -2.69
N LYS A 329 8.43 -23.46 -2.07
CA LYS A 329 7.07 -23.42 -2.61
C LYS A 329 6.84 -22.02 -3.19
N GLU A 330 7.43 -21.76 -4.35
CA GLU A 330 7.57 -20.46 -5.04
C GLU A 330 6.24 -19.78 -5.48
N GLN A 331 5.13 -19.98 -4.77
CA GLN A 331 3.88 -19.30 -5.12
C GLN A 331 3.84 -17.90 -4.49
N ILE A 332 3.93 -16.88 -5.35
CA ILE A 332 3.70 -15.49 -4.95
C ILE A 332 2.20 -15.30 -4.67
N VAL A 333 1.88 -14.91 -3.44
CA VAL A 333 0.50 -14.65 -3.02
C VAL A 333 0.30 -13.15 -2.82
N TYR A 334 -0.73 -12.61 -3.47
CA TYR A 334 -1.20 -11.25 -3.26
C TYR A 334 -2.53 -11.23 -2.48
N ARG A 335 -2.73 -10.18 -1.70
CA ARG A 335 -3.98 -9.91 -0.98
C ARG A 335 -4.48 -8.50 -1.29
N LEU A 336 -5.77 -8.36 -1.54
CA LEU A 336 -6.43 -7.05 -1.66
C LEU A 336 -6.42 -6.33 -0.30
N VAL A 337 -5.88 -5.11 -0.28
CA VAL A 337 -5.83 -4.22 0.89
C VAL A 337 -6.92 -3.17 0.83
N LYS A 338 -7.14 -2.59 -0.36
CA LYS A 338 -8.10 -1.50 -0.56
C LYS A 338 -8.72 -1.59 -1.95
N GLU A 339 -10.03 -1.35 -2.03
CA GLU A 339 -10.78 -1.22 -3.28
C GLU A 339 -11.54 0.10 -3.28
N GLU A 340 -11.36 0.89 -4.33
CA GLU A 340 -12.04 2.17 -4.52
C GLU A 340 -12.57 2.29 -5.95
N PHE A 341 -13.81 2.74 -6.08
CA PHE A 341 -14.40 3.15 -7.35
C PHE A 341 -14.53 4.68 -7.36
N ALA A 342 -13.84 5.36 -8.27
CA ALA A 342 -14.03 6.78 -8.54
C ALA A 342 -15.02 6.97 -9.70
N GLN A 343 -15.77 8.07 -9.67
CA GLN A 343 -16.70 8.50 -10.72
C GLN A 343 -16.19 9.77 -11.39
#